data_AF-A0AAD5P910-F1
#
_entry.id   AF-A0AAD5P910-F1
#
_cell.length_a   1.000
_cell.length_b   1.000
_cell.length_c   1.000
_cell.angle_alpha   90.00
_cell.angle_beta   90.00
_cell.angle_gamma   90.00
#
_symmetry.space_group_name_H-M   'P 1'
#
loop_
_entity.id
_entity.type
_entity.pdbx_description
1 polymer ?
#
loop_
_entity_poly.entity_id
_entity_poly.type
_entity_poly.pdbx_seq_one_letter_code
_entity_poly.pdbx_strand_id
1 'polypeptide(L)'
;MAITPTTAAGSTKPTIVPVTTTTDDIEEEFPHIRENQYVLIHMPSGNVKMINLKPKSQVSLGKFGTFSSDNLIDKPFGLSYEIYDQKGNIRPVRNWALATVEETNANNQNILDNADVQKLTHEEVEKLKQEGLKGNMKHDEIINKIIESHSEFDKKTEFSKAKYIQRKRKKFMKVFTPVRPTLYSLAQFFFTKNPDKIKSMRVDTLSQIISLANVHANSKMLVVDDTQGLVVSAVAERMGGYGKIVGIHDGDHQNYDVMRYMNFSKRILESVHTIPLSKIDPNEPEEEFVPRSEEEVAAMSEGELRGYERRQKVAAAKAETRKLFFDGGFDGLIISSQYTPETVIKALVPYLSGSRRIVVYSHSKEVLLEAAHYMRKSTEYLAVDITESNLRQYQVLPGRTHPEMTTSAGGGYILSAIKIIDCPFDMSQVYSESNARRKKRRSEKQQKKKDEKALEDKEQTTEEKEKTLEEKPVEEVQKETDDKMDTKEDDVPTTA
;
A
#
# COMPACT_ATOMS: atom_id res chain seq x y z
N MET A 1 29.24 -34.39 31.17
CA MET A 1 28.27 -33.65 31.99
C MET A 1 26.93 -33.71 31.27
N ALA A 2 25.81 -33.92 31.97
CA ALA A 2 24.50 -33.97 31.34
C ALA A 2 23.96 -32.54 31.15
N ILE A 3 23.59 -32.19 29.92
CA ILE A 3 22.90 -30.93 29.61
C ILE A 3 21.41 -31.19 29.79
N THR A 4 20.77 -30.49 30.73
CA THR A 4 19.32 -30.52 30.90
C THR A 4 18.63 -29.80 29.74
N PRO A 5 17.48 -30.30 29.23
CA PRO A 5 16.76 -29.61 28.18
C PRO A 5 16.14 -28.32 28.71
N THR A 6 16.57 -27.18 28.18
CA THR A 6 16.00 -25.87 28.53
C THR A 6 14.52 -25.84 28.16
N THR A 7 13.66 -25.64 29.16
CA THR A 7 12.22 -25.48 28.93
C THR A 7 11.95 -24.24 28.08
N ALA A 8 11.33 -24.42 26.91
CA ALA A 8 10.95 -23.31 26.03
C ALA A 8 9.89 -22.43 26.71
N ALA A 9 10.34 -21.32 27.30
CA ALA A 9 9.47 -20.37 27.98
C ALA A 9 8.69 -19.52 26.98
N GLY A 10 7.40 -19.31 27.23
CA GLY A 10 6.61 -18.29 26.57
C GLY A 10 6.24 -18.59 25.11
N SER A 11 5.21 -19.43 24.91
CA SER A 11 4.29 -19.14 23.81
C SER A 11 3.56 -17.84 24.17
N THR A 12 4.08 -16.72 23.67
CA THR A 12 3.36 -15.44 23.73
C THR A 12 2.09 -15.60 22.89
N LYS A 13 0.93 -15.55 23.55
CA LYS A 13 -0.34 -15.37 22.85
C LYS A 13 -0.20 -14.11 21.99
N PRO A 14 -0.69 -14.09 20.73
CA PRO A 14 -0.62 -12.89 19.92
C PRO A 14 -1.28 -11.74 20.69
N THR A 15 -0.54 -10.66 20.90
CA THR A 15 -1.07 -9.48 21.58
C THR A 15 -2.18 -8.90 20.71
N ILE A 16 -3.43 -9.22 21.04
CA ILE A 16 -4.60 -8.57 20.46
C ILE A 16 -4.59 -7.15 21.04
N VAL A 17 -3.84 -6.26 20.40
CA VAL A 17 -3.94 -4.82 20.61
C VAL A 17 -5.40 -4.47 20.28
N PRO A 18 -6.20 -4.00 21.25
CA PRO A 18 -7.60 -3.69 20.99
C PRO A 18 -7.67 -2.62 19.92
N VAL A 19 -8.56 -2.79 18.94
CA VAL A 19 -8.77 -1.80 17.89
C VAL A 19 -9.50 -0.61 18.51
N THR A 20 -8.73 0.32 19.07
CA THR A 20 -9.22 1.65 19.44
C THR A 20 -9.44 2.44 18.16
N THR A 21 -10.63 2.29 17.57
CA THR A 21 -11.13 3.09 16.45
C THR A 21 -11.24 4.55 16.89
N THR A 22 -10.15 5.31 16.76
CA THR A 22 -10.19 6.76 16.96
C THR A 22 -10.89 7.39 15.76
N THR A 23 -11.68 8.46 15.99
CA THR A 23 -12.39 9.22 14.93
C THR A 23 -11.46 9.89 13.90
N ASP A 24 -10.15 9.80 14.12
CA ASP A 24 -9.07 10.26 13.23
C ASP A 24 -8.75 9.22 12.13
N ASP A 25 -9.01 7.93 12.35
CA ASP A 25 -8.91 6.91 11.31
C ASP A 25 -10.10 7.06 10.34
N ILE A 26 -9.83 7.06 9.02
CA ILE A 26 -10.86 7.30 7.99
C ILE A 26 -11.62 5.98 7.71
N GLU A 27 -12.40 5.56 8.69
CA GLU A 27 -13.29 4.38 8.68
C GLU A 27 -14.73 4.71 8.20
N GLU A 28 -14.95 5.92 7.67
CA GLU A 28 -16.21 6.30 7.04
C GLU A 28 -16.39 5.58 5.69
N GLU A 29 -17.54 4.92 5.50
CA GLU A 29 -17.94 4.31 4.22
C GLU A 29 -17.93 5.31 3.04
N PHE A 30 -18.10 6.61 3.35
CA PHE A 30 -18.12 7.71 2.39
C PHE A 30 -17.09 8.77 2.75
N PRO A 31 -15.80 8.61 2.37
CA PRO A 31 -14.75 9.54 2.75
C PRO A 31 -15.00 10.94 2.15
N HIS A 32 -15.19 11.92 3.04
CA HIS A 32 -15.37 13.33 2.69
C HIS A 32 -14.08 14.16 2.90
N ILE A 33 -14.05 15.33 2.29
CA ILE A 33 -12.98 16.31 2.43
C ILE A 33 -13.16 17.06 3.75
N ARG A 34 -12.20 16.95 4.68
CA ARG A 34 -12.20 17.66 5.97
C ARG A 34 -11.29 18.89 5.96
N GLU A 35 -11.49 19.79 6.94
CA GLU A 35 -10.64 20.97 7.11
C GLU A 35 -9.16 20.62 7.35
N ASN A 36 -8.26 21.50 6.91
CA ASN A 36 -6.80 21.44 7.12
C ASN A 36 -6.10 20.18 6.56
N GLN A 37 -6.82 19.29 5.88
CA GLN A 37 -6.25 18.16 5.14
C GLN A 37 -5.56 18.62 3.84
N TYR A 38 -4.62 17.82 3.36
CA TYR A 38 -4.13 17.91 1.98
C TYR A 38 -5.09 17.23 1.01
N VAL A 39 -5.29 17.86 -0.16
CA VAL A 39 -6.13 17.35 -1.24
C VAL A 39 -5.36 17.48 -2.56
N LEU A 40 -5.45 16.47 -3.42
CA LEU A 40 -5.00 16.55 -4.81
C LEU A 40 -6.15 17.09 -5.66
N ILE A 41 -5.94 18.20 -6.35
CA ILE A 41 -6.90 18.76 -7.29
C ILE A 41 -6.44 18.44 -8.71
N HIS A 42 -7.15 17.53 -9.38
CA HIS A 42 -6.97 17.21 -10.78
C HIS A 42 -7.67 18.26 -11.64
N MET A 43 -6.95 18.86 -12.60
CA MET A 43 -7.48 19.85 -13.53
C MET A 43 -7.65 19.25 -14.94
N PRO A 44 -8.53 19.79 -15.81
CA PRO A 44 -8.91 19.14 -17.08
C PRO A 44 -7.74 19.02 -18.07
N SER A 45 -6.69 19.83 -17.93
CA SER A 45 -5.47 19.71 -18.72
C SER A 45 -4.62 18.46 -18.39
N GLY A 46 -4.92 17.74 -17.31
CA GLY A 46 -4.12 16.64 -16.77
C GLY A 46 -3.15 17.06 -15.66
N ASN A 47 -3.00 18.36 -15.40
CA ASN A 47 -2.17 18.88 -14.31
C ASN A 47 -2.86 18.63 -12.96
N VAL A 48 -2.10 18.10 -11.99
CA VAL A 48 -2.54 17.95 -10.60
C VAL A 48 -1.87 19.03 -9.73
N LYS A 49 -2.64 19.66 -8.83
CA LYS A 49 -2.13 20.51 -7.75
C LYS A 49 -2.36 19.83 -6.40
N MET A 50 -1.39 19.88 -5.51
CA MET A 50 -1.56 19.52 -4.10
C MET A 50 -1.81 20.79 -3.29
N ILE A 51 -2.84 20.81 -2.43
CA ILE A 51 -3.29 21.99 -1.67
C ILE A 51 -3.68 21.55 -0.26
N ASN A 52 -3.33 22.34 0.76
CA ASN A 52 -3.86 22.19 2.12
C ASN A 52 -5.14 23.02 2.25
N LEU A 53 -6.28 22.39 2.56
CA LEU A 53 -7.60 23.01 2.55
C LEU A 53 -7.94 23.66 3.89
N LYS A 54 -7.30 24.79 4.18
CA LYS A 54 -7.61 25.60 5.38
C LYS A 54 -9.02 26.21 5.26
N PRO A 55 -9.82 26.26 6.33
CA PRO A 55 -11.13 26.93 6.30
C PRO A 55 -10.99 28.43 6.04
N LYS A 56 -12.06 29.04 5.53
CA LYS A 56 -12.19 30.49 5.25
C LYS A 56 -11.10 31.05 4.32
N SER A 57 -10.50 30.18 3.50
CA SER A 57 -9.42 30.50 2.56
C SER A 57 -9.88 30.43 1.09
N GLN A 58 -9.23 31.19 0.21
CA GLN A 58 -9.50 31.22 -1.22
C GLN A 58 -8.44 30.41 -1.99
N VAL A 59 -8.89 29.40 -2.73
CA VAL A 59 -8.03 28.40 -3.39
C VAL A 59 -7.92 28.71 -4.89
N SER A 60 -6.74 29.15 -5.34
CA SER A 60 -6.54 29.51 -6.75
C SER A 60 -6.04 28.37 -7.64
N LEU A 61 -6.82 28.06 -8.68
CA LEU A 61 -6.46 27.15 -9.76
C LEU A 61 -5.79 27.88 -10.95
N GLY A 62 -5.49 29.17 -10.81
CA GLY A 62 -4.92 30.00 -11.87
C GLY A 62 -5.96 30.26 -12.97
N LYS A 63 -5.63 29.91 -14.23
CA LYS A 63 -6.52 30.16 -15.40
C LYS A 63 -7.92 29.55 -15.29
N PHE A 64 -8.12 28.57 -14.42
CA PHE A 64 -9.42 27.91 -14.21
C PHE A 64 -10.31 28.65 -13.19
N GLY A 65 -9.78 29.63 -12.47
CA GLY A 65 -10.50 30.42 -11.46
C GLY A 65 -9.96 30.20 -10.03
N THR A 66 -10.71 30.73 -9.06
CA THR A 66 -10.45 30.63 -7.62
C THR A 66 -11.77 30.25 -6.95
N PHE A 67 -11.75 29.44 -5.89
CA PHE A 67 -12.96 29.04 -5.15
C PHE A 67 -12.77 29.13 -3.63
N SER A 68 -13.86 29.31 -2.87
CA SER A 68 -13.79 29.28 -1.41
C SER A 68 -13.62 27.84 -0.92
N SER A 69 -12.62 27.60 -0.06
CA SER A 69 -12.38 26.32 0.61
C SER A 69 -13.62 25.74 1.29
N ASP A 70 -14.40 26.60 1.96
CA ASP A 70 -15.65 26.25 2.67
C ASP A 70 -16.69 25.59 1.76
N ASN A 71 -16.68 25.89 0.45
CA ASN A 71 -17.59 25.28 -0.53
C ASN A 71 -17.20 23.83 -0.90
N LEU A 72 -15.96 23.43 -0.60
CA LEU A 72 -15.38 22.11 -0.89
C LEU A 72 -15.25 21.21 0.35
N ILE A 73 -15.24 21.80 1.55
CA ILE A 73 -15.33 21.06 2.82
C ILE A 73 -16.67 20.31 2.89
N ASP A 74 -16.65 19.11 3.48
CA ASP A 74 -17.78 18.17 3.56
C ASP A 74 -18.39 17.84 2.20
N LYS A 75 -17.53 17.71 1.20
CA LYS A 75 -17.85 17.16 -0.13
C LYS A 75 -17.09 15.85 -0.33
N PRO A 76 -17.65 14.85 -1.03
CA PRO A 76 -16.96 13.59 -1.30
C PRO A 76 -15.83 13.79 -2.31
N PHE A 77 -14.77 13.00 -2.18
CA PHE A 77 -13.73 12.89 -3.21
C PHE A 77 -14.26 12.27 -4.51
N GLY A 78 -13.59 12.51 -5.63
CA GLY A 78 -13.87 11.88 -6.94
C GLY A 78 -15.03 12.48 -7.74
N LEU A 79 -15.92 13.26 -7.11
CA LEU A 79 -16.86 14.11 -7.84
C LEU A 79 -16.14 15.30 -8.47
N SER A 80 -16.63 15.75 -9.62
CA SER A 80 -16.07 16.89 -10.36
C SER A 80 -16.91 18.15 -10.10
N TYR A 81 -16.27 19.31 -9.92
CA TYR A 81 -16.92 20.57 -9.54
C TYR A 81 -16.57 21.71 -10.50
N GLU A 82 -17.56 22.47 -10.96
CA GLU A 82 -17.37 23.68 -11.78
C GLU A 82 -17.36 24.95 -10.91
N ILE A 83 -16.36 25.80 -11.10
CA ILE A 83 -16.35 27.19 -10.59
C ILE A 83 -17.18 28.05 -11.56
N TYR A 84 -18.35 28.51 -11.11
CA TYR A 84 -19.33 29.16 -12.01
C TYR A 84 -19.49 30.68 -11.84
N ASP A 85 -18.91 31.29 -10.79
CA ASP A 85 -18.94 32.73 -10.56
C ASP A 85 -17.60 33.31 -10.07
N GLN A 86 -17.55 34.64 -9.89
CA GLN A 86 -16.37 35.35 -9.37
C GLN A 86 -16.25 35.32 -7.84
N LYS A 87 -17.29 34.88 -7.12
CA LYS A 87 -17.28 34.76 -5.66
C LYS A 87 -16.61 33.46 -5.19
N GLY A 88 -16.36 32.55 -6.11
CA GLY A 88 -15.73 31.27 -5.83
C GLY A 88 -16.72 30.18 -5.43
N ASN A 89 -17.96 30.29 -5.90
CA ASN A 89 -18.97 29.25 -5.72
C ASN A 89 -18.77 28.10 -6.70
N ILE A 90 -18.96 26.89 -6.21
CA ILE A 90 -18.78 25.65 -6.98
C ILE A 90 -20.09 24.87 -7.06
N ARG A 91 -20.28 24.11 -8.15
CA ARG A 91 -21.41 23.18 -8.30
C ARG A 91 -20.92 21.82 -8.79
N PRO A 92 -21.50 20.70 -8.34
CA PRO A 92 -21.14 19.38 -8.84
C PRO A 92 -21.52 19.25 -10.33
N VAL A 93 -20.67 18.60 -11.09
CA VAL A 93 -20.85 18.26 -12.51
C VAL A 93 -20.84 16.75 -12.63
N ARG A 94 -21.81 16.18 -13.34
CA ARG A 94 -21.81 14.75 -13.65
C ARG A 94 -20.55 14.42 -14.45
N ASN A 95 -19.79 13.41 -14.00
CA ASN A 95 -18.71 12.84 -14.79
C ASN A 95 -19.30 12.40 -16.14
N TRP A 96 -18.75 12.94 -17.22
CA TRP A 96 -19.31 12.77 -18.56
C TRP A 96 -19.12 11.33 -19.02
N ALA A 97 -20.22 10.66 -19.38
CA ALA A 97 -20.12 9.37 -20.04
C ALA A 97 -19.34 9.51 -21.34
N LEU A 98 -18.46 8.55 -21.60
CA LEU A 98 -17.74 8.45 -22.87
C LEU A 98 -18.74 8.06 -23.96
N ALA A 99 -19.24 9.07 -24.68
CA ALA A 99 -20.11 8.85 -25.82
C ALA A 99 -19.45 7.88 -26.83
N THR A 100 -20.19 6.85 -27.21
CA THR A 100 -19.86 6.02 -28.37
C THR A 100 -19.88 6.92 -29.60
N VAL A 101 -18.71 7.06 -30.23
CA VAL A 101 -18.56 7.79 -31.48
C VAL A 101 -18.49 6.74 -32.58
N GLU A 102 -19.44 6.78 -33.50
CA GLU A 102 -19.47 5.91 -34.68
C GLU A 102 -18.54 6.49 -35.76
N GLU A 103 -17.96 5.63 -36.59
CA GLU A 103 -17.17 6.07 -37.73
C GLU A 103 -18.07 6.41 -38.92
N THR A 104 -17.67 7.42 -39.68
CA THR A 104 -18.36 7.87 -40.89
C THR A 104 -17.37 7.88 -42.06
N ASN A 105 -17.89 7.81 -43.29
CA ASN A 105 -17.08 7.82 -44.53
C ASN A 105 -16.36 9.17 -44.79
N ALA A 106 -16.31 10.08 -43.82
CA ALA A 106 -15.54 11.31 -43.90
C ALA A 106 -14.04 11.03 -43.92
N ASN A 107 -13.28 11.78 -44.72
CA ASN A 107 -11.82 11.68 -44.76
C ASN A 107 -11.18 13.08 -44.82
N ASN A 108 -9.87 13.15 -44.65
CA ASN A 108 -9.13 14.42 -44.63
C ASN A 108 -8.64 14.90 -46.00
N GLN A 109 -9.04 14.27 -47.11
CA GLN A 109 -8.48 14.56 -48.45
C GLN A 109 -8.72 16.01 -48.92
N ASN A 110 -9.79 16.63 -48.42
CA ASN A 110 -10.26 17.97 -48.79
C ASN A 110 -10.07 19.00 -47.66
N ILE A 111 -9.24 18.71 -46.65
CA ILE A 111 -8.94 19.60 -45.52
C ILE A 111 -7.65 20.37 -45.83
N LEU A 112 -7.65 21.69 -45.65
CA LEU A 112 -6.52 22.58 -45.96
C LEU A 112 -6.14 23.39 -44.70
N ASP A 113 -4.91 23.21 -44.21
CA ASP A 113 -4.44 23.81 -42.95
C ASP A 113 -4.00 25.28 -43.15
N ASN A 114 -5.00 26.14 -43.38
CA ASN A 114 -4.82 27.59 -43.54
C ASN A 114 -5.15 28.34 -42.24
N ALA A 115 -4.56 29.53 -42.05
CA ALA A 115 -4.83 30.38 -40.89
C ALA A 115 -6.33 30.75 -40.76
N ASP A 116 -6.99 30.98 -41.89
CA ASP A 116 -8.39 31.43 -42.00
C ASP A 116 -9.43 30.36 -41.63
N VAL A 117 -9.00 29.13 -41.29
CA VAL A 117 -9.89 28.03 -40.88
C VAL A 117 -10.61 28.33 -39.56
N GLN A 118 -10.07 29.23 -38.73
CA GLN A 118 -10.70 29.69 -37.49
C GLN A 118 -10.93 31.20 -37.54
N LYS A 119 -12.19 31.61 -37.71
CA LYS A 119 -12.57 33.02 -37.89
C LYS A 119 -12.48 33.88 -36.63
N LEU A 120 -12.54 33.29 -35.43
CA LEU A 120 -12.40 34.04 -34.17
C LEU A 120 -10.93 34.38 -33.89
N THR A 121 -10.67 35.67 -33.70
CA THR A 121 -9.35 36.19 -33.32
C THR A 121 -8.96 35.78 -31.90
N HIS A 122 -7.67 35.96 -31.55
CA HIS A 122 -7.21 35.69 -30.18
C HIS A 122 -7.95 36.56 -29.15
N GLU A 123 -8.16 37.85 -29.45
CA GLU A 123 -8.81 38.81 -28.54
C GLU A 123 -10.27 38.48 -28.27
N GLU A 124 -11.03 38.04 -29.28
CA GLU A 124 -12.42 37.61 -29.10
C GLU A 124 -12.49 36.35 -28.23
N VAL A 125 -11.56 35.41 -28.45
CA VAL A 125 -11.42 34.24 -27.58
C VAL A 125 -11.00 34.64 -26.15
N GLU A 126 -10.29 35.74 -25.94
CA GLU A 126 -10.00 36.30 -24.60
C GLU A 126 -11.25 36.94 -23.97
N LYS A 127 -12.03 37.71 -24.73
CA LYS A 127 -13.32 38.29 -24.29
C LYS A 127 -14.29 37.19 -23.86
N LEU A 128 -14.41 36.10 -24.63
CA LEU A 128 -15.19 34.90 -24.26
C LEU A 128 -14.68 34.23 -22.96
N LYS A 129 -13.36 34.15 -22.72
CA LYS A 129 -12.81 33.69 -21.42
C LYS A 129 -13.27 34.59 -20.27
N GLN A 130 -13.27 35.92 -20.49
CA GLN A 130 -13.65 36.91 -19.47
C GLN A 130 -15.16 36.88 -19.18
N GLU A 131 -16.01 36.69 -20.19
CA GLU A 131 -17.45 36.51 -20.01
C GLU A 131 -17.77 35.22 -19.25
N GLY A 132 -17.11 34.12 -19.61
CA GLY A 132 -17.15 32.88 -18.83
C GLY A 132 -16.54 33.02 -17.43
N LEU A 133 -15.66 34.01 -17.17
CA LEU A 133 -15.17 34.38 -15.83
C LEU A 133 -16.15 35.24 -15.04
N LYS A 134 -17.06 35.96 -15.68
CA LYS A 134 -18.16 36.68 -15.01
C LYS A 134 -19.35 35.78 -14.67
N GLY A 135 -19.42 34.58 -15.27
CA GLY A 135 -20.55 33.65 -15.17
C GLY A 135 -21.62 33.89 -16.24
N ASN A 136 -21.39 34.82 -17.17
CA ASN A 136 -22.37 35.28 -18.16
C ASN A 136 -22.58 34.30 -19.33
N MET A 137 -21.65 33.37 -19.54
CA MET A 137 -21.72 32.33 -20.55
C MET A 137 -21.25 31.00 -19.96
N LYS A 138 -21.90 29.89 -20.33
CA LYS A 138 -21.46 28.53 -19.97
C LYS A 138 -20.27 28.10 -20.84
N HIS A 139 -19.49 27.16 -20.33
CA HIS A 139 -18.32 26.66 -21.04
C HIS A 139 -18.67 25.95 -22.36
N ASP A 140 -19.80 25.24 -22.44
CA ASP A 140 -20.25 24.64 -23.71
C ASP A 140 -20.68 25.69 -24.75
N GLU A 141 -21.30 26.81 -24.34
CA GLU A 141 -21.69 27.91 -25.26
C GLU A 141 -20.46 28.58 -25.90
N ILE A 142 -19.39 28.76 -25.11
CA ILE A 142 -18.08 29.23 -25.60
C ILE A 142 -17.46 28.22 -26.57
N ILE A 143 -17.62 26.92 -26.32
CA ILE A 143 -17.09 25.86 -27.19
C ILE A 143 -17.87 25.79 -28.50
N ASN A 144 -19.20 25.93 -28.46
CA ASN A 144 -20.07 25.92 -29.65
C ASN A 144 -19.76 27.11 -30.57
N LYS A 145 -19.69 28.34 -30.04
CA LYS A 145 -19.25 29.53 -30.81
C LYS A 145 -17.90 29.32 -31.53
N ILE A 146 -16.98 28.60 -30.88
CA ILE A 146 -15.63 28.29 -31.39
C ILE A 146 -15.62 27.14 -32.43
N ILE A 147 -16.70 26.37 -32.52
CA ILE A 147 -16.94 25.33 -33.52
C ILE A 147 -17.68 25.94 -34.72
N GLU A 148 -18.73 26.73 -34.49
CA GLU A 148 -19.48 27.49 -35.50
C GLU A 148 -18.56 28.43 -36.32
N SER A 149 -17.54 29.01 -35.68
CA SER A 149 -16.53 29.85 -36.33
C SER A 149 -15.43 29.09 -37.10
N HIS A 150 -15.44 27.75 -37.07
CA HIS A 150 -14.41 26.89 -37.68
C HIS A 150 -14.90 26.33 -39.03
N SER A 151 -14.50 26.95 -40.15
CA SER A 151 -15.01 26.66 -41.50
C SER A 151 -14.86 25.19 -41.95
N GLU A 152 -13.81 24.50 -41.52
CA GLU A 152 -13.57 23.10 -41.89
C GLU A 152 -13.93 22.09 -40.77
N PHE A 153 -14.94 22.37 -39.94
CA PHE A 153 -15.29 21.45 -38.86
C PHE A 153 -16.01 20.21 -39.39
N ASP A 154 -16.95 20.40 -40.31
CA ASP A 154 -17.83 19.33 -40.79
C ASP A 154 -17.10 18.30 -41.68
N LYS A 155 -16.05 18.75 -42.39
CA LYS A 155 -15.14 17.91 -43.19
C LYS A 155 -14.42 16.83 -42.36
N LYS A 156 -14.37 16.95 -41.03
CA LYS A 156 -13.55 16.11 -40.15
C LYS A 156 -14.26 14.81 -39.80
N THR A 157 -13.48 13.73 -39.65
CA THR A 157 -13.97 12.46 -39.12
C THR A 157 -14.54 12.65 -37.71
N GLU A 158 -15.51 11.83 -37.29
CA GLU A 158 -16.15 12.00 -35.98
C GLU A 158 -15.15 11.84 -34.81
N PHE A 159 -14.16 10.95 -34.94
CA PHE A 159 -13.03 10.89 -34.01
C PHE A 159 -12.20 12.18 -33.96
N SER A 160 -12.03 12.86 -35.10
CA SER A 160 -11.33 14.15 -35.18
C SER A 160 -12.16 15.29 -34.58
N LYS A 161 -13.49 15.31 -34.80
CA LYS A 161 -14.43 16.23 -34.14
C LYS A 161 -14.41 16.02 -32.62
N ALA A 162 -14.55 14.78 -32.16
CA ALA A 162 -14.47 14.43 -30.73
C ALA A 162 -13.12 14.84 -30.09
N LYS A 163 -11.99 14.58 -30.76
CA LYS A 163 -10.65 14.99 -30.30
C LYS A 163 -10.52 16.52 -30.26
N TYR A 164 -11.12 17.24 -31.21
CA TYR A 164 -11.17 18.71 -31.22
C TYR A 164 -12.01 19.26 -30.04
N ILE A 165 -13.22 18.74 -29.85
CA ILE A 165 -14.13 19.13 -28.75
C ILE A 165 -13.46 18.86 -27.39
N GLN A 166 -12.87 17.68 -27.20
CA GLN A 166 -12.18 17.33 -25.96
C GLN A 166 -11.00 18.28 -25.68
N ARG A 167 -10.20 18.62 -26.70
CA ARG A 167 -9.12 19.62 -26.60
C ARG A 167 -9.62 21.02 -26.21
N LYS A 168 -10.81 21.43 -26.69
CA LYS A 168 -11.45 22.69 -26.29
C LYS A 168 -11.98 22.62 -24.86
N ARG A 169 -12.68 21.55 -24.46
CA ARG A 169 -13.10 21.29 -23.07
C ARG A 169 -11.92 21.38 -22.11
N LYS A 170 -10.80 20.68 -22.38
CA LYS A 170 -9.56 20.77 -21.57
C LYS A 170 -8.95 22.19 -21.45
N LYS A 171 -9.33 23.15 -22.31
CA LYS A 171 -8.85 24.55 -22.30
C LYS A 171 -9.82 25.55 -21.65
N PHE A 172 -11.13 25.35 -21.79
CA PHE A 172 -12.17 26.31 -21.38
C PHE A 172 -13.06 25.86 -20.22
N MET A 173 -13.17 24.55 -19.95
CA MET A 173 -13.99 24.00 -18.86
C MET A 173 -13.32 24.29 -17.51
N LYS A 174 -14.04 24.93 -16.59
CA LYS A 174 -13.55 25.29 -15.24
C LYS A 174 -13.92 24.26 -14.19
N VAL A 175 -13.80 23.00 -14.59
CA VAL A 175 -14.08 21.87 -13.72
C VAL A 175 -12.80 21.39 -13.07
N PHE A 176 -12.86 20.98 -11.81
CA PHE A 176 -11.77 20.32 -11.12
C PHE A 176 -12.29 19.13 -10.32
N THR A 177 -11.46 18.12 -10.11
CA THR A 177 -11.81 16.92 -9.35
C THR A 177 -10.91 16.82 -8.12
N PRO A 178 -11.41 17.01 -6.88
CA PRO A 178 -10.69 16.60 -5.68
C PRO A 178 -10.47 15.08 -5.65
N VAL A 179 -9.24 14.67 -5.36
CA VAL A 179 -8.80 13.28 -5.21
C VAL A 179 -8.12 13.15 -3.85
N ARG A 180 -8.48 12.09 -3.12
CA ARG A 180 -7.91 11.76 -1.81
C ARG A 180 -6.42 11.43 -1.98
N PRO A 181 -5.51 11.99 -1.15
CA PRO A 181 -4.16 11.48 -1.05
C PRO A 181 -4.18 10.02 -0.57
N THR A 182 -3.80 9.14 -1.48
CA THR A 182 -3.41 7.74 -1.26
C THR A 182 -1.98 7.56 -1.77
N LEU A 183 -1.27 6.52 -1.31
CA LEU A 183 0.08 6.22 -1.79
C LEU A 183 0.17 6.19 -3.32
N TYR A 184 -0.80 5.54 -3.99
CA TYR A 184 -0.87 5.51 -5.46
C TYR A 184 -0.89 6.92 -6.07
N SER A 185 -1.76 7.79 -5.55
CA SER A 185 -1.93 9.15 -6.06
C SER A 185 -0.72 10.04 -5.80
N LEU A 186 -0.05 9.88 -4.64
CA LEU A 186 1.17 10.62 -4.31
C LEU A 186 2.37 10.12 -5.11
N ALA A 187 2.57 8.81 -5.21
CA ALA A 187 3.62 8.22 -6.03
C ALA A 187 3.50 8.71 -7.49
N GLN A 188 2.29 8.67 -8.07
CA GLN A 188 2.06 9.19 -9.42
C GLN A 188 2.28 10.71 -9.51
N PHE A 189 1.84 11.50 -8.52
CA PHE A 189 2.06 12.94 -8.48
C PHE A 189 3.55 13.31 -8.44
N PHE A 190 4.33 12.67 -7.56
CA PHE A 190 5.77 12.90 -7.47
C PHE A 190 6.51 12.39 -8.71
N PHE A 191 6.21 11.19 -9.20
CA PHE A 191 6.81 10.64 -10.43
C PHE A 191 6.56 11.54 -11.66
N THR A 192 5.35 12.12 -11.78
CA THR A 192 5.00 12.99 -12.90
C THR A 192 5.58 14.41 -12.78
N LYS A 193 5.81 14.91 -11.57
CA LYS A 193 6.16 16.31 -11.32
C LYS A 193 7.64 16.53 -10.97
N ASN A 194 8.20 15.68 -10.12
CA ASN A 194 9.55 15.76 -9.56
C ASN A 194 10.12 14.34 -9.35
N PRO A 195 10.35 13.54 -10.41
CA PRO A 195 10.73 12.12 -10.25
C PRO A 195 11.99 11.93 -9.41
N ASP A 196 12.97 12.83 -9.50
CA ASP A 196 14.26 12.74 -8.79
C ASP A 196 14.09 12.72 -7.26
N LYS A 197 13.09 13.45 -6.73
CA LYS A 197 12.77 13.48 -5.29
C LYS A 197 12.32 12.12 -4.73
N ILE A 198 11.86 11.21 -5.60
CA ILE A 198 11.52 9.83 -5.26
C ILE A 198 12.42 8.83 -6.01
N LYS A 199 13.61 9.28 -6.45
CA LYS A 199 14.61 8.48 -7.19
C LYS A 199 14.03 7.74 -8.41
N SER A 200 13.09 8.39 -9.10
CA SER A 200 12.36 7.86 -10.25
C SER A 200 11.67 6.51 -9.99
N MET A 201 11.31 6.23 -8.73
CA MET A 201 10.58 5.04 -8.33
C MET A 201 9.14 5.10 -8.86
N ARG A 202 8.75 4.11 -9.66
CA ARG A 202 7.38 4.02 -10.21
C ARG A 202 6.45 3.27 -9.25
N VAL A 203 5.15 3.52 -9.36
CA VAL A 203 4.13 2.99 -8.43
C VAL A 203 3.99 1.46 -8.46
N ASP A 204 4.24 0.83 -9.61
CA ASP A 204 4.35 -0.62 -9.77
C ASP A 204 5.61 -1.16 -9.07
N THR A 205 6.77 -0.52 -9.24
CA THR A 205 8.01 -0.87 -8.52
C THR A 205 7.80 -0.77 -7.00
N LEU A 206 7.18 0.31 -6.53
CA LEU A 206 6.82 0.50 -5.13
C LEU A 206 5.86 -0.60 -4.63
N SER A 207 4.86 -0.99 -5.43
CA SER A 207 3.96 -2.09 -5.07
C SER A 207 4.68 -3.44 -4.95
N GLN A 208 5.70 -3.69 -5.79
CA GLN A 208 6.56 -4.86 -5.68
C GLN A 208 7.45 -4.79 -4.44
N ILE A 209 8.04 -3.63 -4.09
CA ILE A 209 8.85 -3.46 -2.88
C ILE A 209 8.07 -3.85 -1.62
N ILE A 210 6.86 -3.31 -1.45
CA ILE A 210 5.94 -3.61 -0.33
C ILE A 210 5.64 -5.12 -0.26
N SER A 211 5.38 -5.74 -1.41
CA SER A 211 4.95 -7.13 -1.51
C SER A 211 6.11 -8.11 -1.27
N LEU A 212 7.28 -7.85 -1.85
CA LEU A 212 8.50 -8.63 -1.66
C LEU A 212 9.04 -8.52 -0.24
N ALA A 213 8.84 -7.38 0.43
CA ALA A 213 9.19 -7.17 1.83
C ALA A 213 8.19 -7.80 2.81
N ASN A 214 7.05 -8.33 2.32
CA ASN A 214 5.97 -8.90 3.12
C ASN A 214 5.43 -7.94 4.19
N VAL A 215 5.16 -6.68 3.82
CA VAL A 215 4.63 -5.66 4.75
C VAL A 215 3.15 -5.95 5.08
N HIS A 216 2.86 -6.15 6.36
CA HIS A 216 1.51 -6.33 6.89
C HIS A 216 1.35 -5.72 8.29
N ALA A 217 0.12 -5.62 8.77
CA ALA A 217 -0.18 -5.21 10.14
C ALA A 217 0.60 -6.07 11.18
N ASN A 218 1.07 -5.42 12.24
CA ASN A 218 1.86 -5.97 13.35
C ASN A 218 3.32 -6.35 13.02
N SER A 219 3.84 -6.10 11.81
CA SER A 219 5.29 -6.24 11.53
C SER A 219 6.13 -5.21 12.32
N LYS A 220 7.36 -5.57 12.67
CA LYS A 220 8.43 -4.64 13.06
C LYS A 220 9.34 -4.38 11.84
N MET A 221 9.15 -3.27 11.14
CA MET A 221 9.83 -2.97 9.87
C MET A 221 11.03 -2.03 10.06
N LEU A 222 12.15 -2.33 9.41
CA LEU A 222 13.31 -1.46 9.30
C LEU A 222 13.38 -0.88 7.88
N VAL A 223 13.46 0.44 7.75
CA VAL A 223 13.37 1.13 6.45
C VAL A 223 14.45 2.21 6.35
N VAL A 224 15.29 2.17 5.33
CA VAL A 224 16.22 3.26 4.98
C VAL A 224 15.59 4.05 3.83
N ASP A 225 15.11 5.27 4.09
CA ASP A 225 14.33 6.05 3.12
C ASP A 225 14.95 7.42 2.84
N ASP A 226 15.40 7.56 1.60
CA ASP A 226 15.85 8.79 0.96
C ASP A 226 15.07 9.00 -0.35
N THR A 227 13.74 8.95 -0.24
CA THR A 227 12.73 9.16 -1.30
C THR A 227 11.63 10.12 -0.84
N GLN A 228 12.02 11.14 -0.07
CA GLN A 228 11.13 12.04 0.67
C GLN A 228 10.10 11.34 1.60
N GLY A 229 10.42 10.15 2.11
CA GLY A 229 9.52 9.37 2.95
C GLY A 229 8.46 8.59 2.17
N LEU A 230 8.61 8.40 0.85
CA LEU A 230 7.65 7.63 0.04
C LEU A 230 7.56 6.16 0.49
N VAL A 231 8.70 5.53 0.80
CA VAL A 231 8.75 4.13 1.22
C VAL A 231 8.26 3.97 2.66
N VAL A 232 8.65 4.87 3.57
CA VAL A 232 8.11 4.89 4.96
C VAL A 232 6.60 5.13 4.94
N SER A 233 6.10 6.05 4.11
CA SER A 233 4.65 6.28 3.94
C SER A 233 3.94 5.05 3.38
N ALA A 234 4.57 4.34 2.44
CA ALA A 234 4.03 3.10 1.87
C ALA A 234 3.91 1.99 2.92
N VAL A 235 4.92 1.85 3.78
CA VAL A 235 4.90 0.89 4.89
C VAL A 235 3.86 1.30 5.92
N ALA A 236 3.75 2.60 6.27
CA ALA A 236 2.77 3.12 7.22
C ALA A 236 1.31 2.95 6.75
N GLU A 237 0.98 3.25 5.49
CA GLU A 237 -0.35 3.02 4.92
C GLU A 237 -0.72 1.53 4.97
N ARG A 238 0.24 0.64 4.69
CA ARG A 238 0.02 -0.82 4.62
C ARG A 238 0.03 -1.51 5.98
N MET A 239 0.63 -0.91 7.00
CA MET A 239 0.60 -1.37 8.38
C MET A 239 -0.58 -0.80 9.17
N GLY A 240 -1.16 0.33 8.75
CA GLY A 240 -2.36 0.91 9.37
C GLY A 240 -2.21 1.28 10.85
N GLY A 241 -0.98 1.61 11.29
CA GLY A 241 -0.67 1.88 12.71
C GLY A 241 -0.59 0.64 13.60
N TYR A 242 -0.55 -0.57 13.03
CA TYR A 242 -0.32 -1.82 13.76
C TYR A 242 1.13 -2.30 13.57
N GLY A 243 1.88 -2.43 14.66
CA GLY A 243 3.31 -2.77 14.66
C GLY A 243 4.20 -1.55 14.91
N LYS A 244 5.47 -1.61 14.49
CA LYS A 244 6.41 -0.47 14.60
C LYS A 244 7.30 -0.36 13.36
N ILE A 245 7.57 0.86 12.94
CA ILE A 245 8.44 1.19 11.80
C ILE A 245 9.62 1.98 12.34
N VAL A 246 10.85 1.60 11.98
CA VAL A 246 12.06 2.40 12.23
C VAL A 246 12.59 2.91 10.91
N GLY A 247 12.40 4.21 10.68
CA GLY A 247 12.90 4.95 9.52
C GLY A 247 14.30 5.50 9.77
N ILE A 248 15.29 4.95 9.09
CA ILE A 248 16.65 5.51 9.01
C ILE A 248 16.68 6.56 7.90
N HIS A 249 17.28 7.71 8.17
CA HIS A 249 17.42 8.82 7.22
C HIS A 249 18.83 9.44 7.27
N ASP A 250 19.21 10.13 6.20
CA ASP A 250 20.39 11.00 6.19
C ASP A 250 20.11 12.29 7.00
N GLY A 251 21.18 12.92 7.51
CA GLY A 251 21.13 14.15 8.32
C GLY A 251 20.40 14.05 9.67
N ASP A 252 20.41 15.15 10.42
CA ASP A 252 19.87 15.21 11.80
C ASP A 252 18.34 15.08 11.89
N HIS A 253 17.62 15.31 10.79
CA HIS A 253 16.15 15.40 10.74
C HIS A 253 15.61 14.70 9.49
N GLN A 254 14.49 13.98 9.63
CA GLN A 254 13.86 13.23 8.56
C GLN A 254 13.19 14.11 7.49
N ASN A 255 13.49 13.84 6.21
CA ASN A 255 12.88 14.53 5.06
C ASN A 255 11.59 13.80 4.60
N TYR A 256 10.62 13.59 5.49
CA TYR A 256 9.41 12.79 5.18
C TYR A 256 8.24 13.66 4.68
N ASP A 257 8.52 14.44 3.64
CA ASP A 257 7.57 15.32 2.93
C ASP A 257 6.31 14.55 2.49
N VAL A 258 6.45 13.33 1.93
CA VAL A 258 5.31 12.52 1.45
C VAL A 258 4.35 12.15 2.58
N MET A 259 4.89 11.78 3.75
CA MET A 259 4.12 11.37 4.93
C MET A 259 3.19 12.49 5.43
N ARG A 260 3.64 13.74 5.33
CA ARG A 260 2.84 14.94 5.67
C ARG A 260 1.63 15.12 4.75
N TYR A 261 1.72 14.69 3.49
CA TYR A 261 0.66 14.85 2.49
C TYR A 261 -0.36 13.70 2.50
N MET A 262 -0.08 12.61 3.20
CA MET A 262 -0.94 11.42 3.31
C MET A 262 -2.18 11.59 4.20
N ASN A 263 -2.24 12.64 5.02
CA ASN A 263 -3.28 12.84 6.04
C ASN A 263 -3.43 11.66 7.02
N PHE A 264 -2.32 11.03 7.40
CA PHE A 264 -2.33 9.94 8.38
C PHE A 264 -2.88 10.37 9.75
N SER A 265 -3.61 9.47 10.41
CA SER A 265 -4.06 9.65 11.78
C SER A 265 -2.89 9.63 12.77
N LYS A 266 -3.10 10.14 13.99
CA LYS A 266 -2.05 10.17 15.04
C LYS A 266 -1.49 8.77 15.31
N ARG A 267 -2.38 7.77 15.39
CA ARG A 267 -2.08 6.35 15.53
C ARG A 267 -1.07 5.82 14.50
N ILE A 268 -1.24 6.19 13.23
CA ILE A 268 -0.31 5.77 12.16
C ILE A 268 1.04 6.48 12.34
N LEU A 269 1.03 7.78 12.65
CA LEU A 269 2.25 8.57 12.87
C LEU A 269 3.03 8.10 14.11
N GLU A 270 2.35 7.72 15.18
CA GLU A 270 2.92 7.16 16.42
C GLU A 270 3.60 5.79 16.22
N SER A 271 3.26 5.06 15.14
CA SER A 271 3.96 3.82 14.76
C SER A 271 5.29 4.05 14.02
N VAL A 272 5.59 5.29 13.60
CA VAL A 272 6.79 5.67 12.83
C VAL A 272 7.83 6.32 13.73
N HIS A 273 8.84 5.55 14.10
CA HIS A 273 10.03 6.00 14.80
C HIS A 273 11.13 6.37 13.79
N THR A 274 11.98 7.37 14.08
CA THR A 274 13.02 7.84 13.14
C THR A 274 14.38 8.02 13.79
N ILE A 275 15.43 7.53 13.13
CA ILE A 275 16.82 7.60 13.61
C ILE A 275 17.76 8.15 12.51
N PRO A 276 18.62 9.14 12.82
CA PRO A 276 19.68 9.57 11.91
C PRO A 276 20.67 8.44 11.61
N LEU A 277 21.19 8.38 10.40
CA LEU A 277 22.16 7.34 10.00
C LEU A 277 23.47 7.39 10.82
N SER A 278 23.88 8.56 11.31
CA SER A 278 25.01 8.67 12.25
C SER A 278 24.79 7.80 13.50
N LYS A 279 23.59 7.89 14.08
CA LYS A 279 23.23 7.27 15.35
C LYS A 279 23.04 5.74 15.29
N ILE A 280 23.33 5.05 14.19
CA ILE A 280 23.23 3.57 14.14
C ILE A 280 24.46 2.85 14.70
N ASP A 281 25.58 3.55 14.93
CA ASP A 281 26.80 2.94 15.46
C ASP A 281 26.61 2.56 16.96
N PRO A 282 26.84 1.28 17.36
CA PRO A 282 26.83 0.87 18.76
C PRO A 282 27.88 1.56 19.64
N ASN A 283 28.96 2.06 19.06
CA ASN A 283 30.06 2.73 19.78
C ASN A 283 29.75 4.20 20.07
N GLU A 284 28.76 4.80 19.42
CA GLU A 284 28.38 6.19 19.70
C GLU A 284 27.59 6.27 21.02
N PRO A 285 27.97 7.16 21.97
CA PRO A 285 27.24 7.30 23.22
C PRO A 285 25.81 7.79 22.99
N GLU A 286 24.89 7.35 23.85
CA GLU A 286 23.53 7.86 23.87
C GLU A 286 23.50 9.31 24.40
N GLU A 287 22.74 10.18 23.74
CA GLU A 287 22.55 11.58 24.16
C GLU A 287 21.58 11.65 25.36
N GLU A 288 22.07 11.28 26.55
CA GLU A 288 21.28 11.34 27.78
C GLU A 288 20.79 12.77 28.07
N PHE A 289 19.49 12.94 28.22
CA PHE A 289 18.90 14.19 28.67
C PHE A 289 19.00 14.27 30.19
N VAL A 290 19.98 15.02 30.67
CA VAL A 290 20.15 15.34 32.10
C VAL A 290 18.89 16.07 32.60
N PRO A 291 18.11 15.50 33.54
CA PRO A 291 16.97 16.20 34.11
C PRO A 291 17.43 17.35 35.01
N ARG A 292 16.59 18.37 35.16
CA ARG A 292 16.78 19.43 36.16
C ARG A 292 16.19 19.00 37.49
N SER A 293 16.60 19.65 38.58
CA SER A 293 15.95 19.41 39.89
C SER A 293 14.49 19.84 39.86
N GLU A 294 13.66 19.23 40.69
CA GLU A 294 12.23 19.58 40.79
C GLU A 294 12.04 21.06 41.21
N GLU A 295 12.96 21.59 42.03
CA GLU A 295 13.02 23.00 42.43
C GLU A 295 13.31 23.93 41.23
N GLU A 296 14.28 23.60 40.38
CA GLU A 296 14.56 24.35 39.14
C GLU A 296 13.38 24.29 38.15
N VAL A 297 12.64 23.19 38.13
CA VAL A 297 11.46 23.03 37.27
C VAL A 297 10.27 23.83 37.79
N ALA A 298 10.06 23.87 39.11
CA ALA A 298 9.03 24.69 39.76
C ALA A 298 9.32 26.20 39.69
N ALA A 299 10.60 26.59 39.60
CA ALA A 299 11.02 27.99 39.51
C ALA A 299 11.01 28.58 38.08
N MET A 300 10.86 27.76 37.04
CA MET A 300 10.83 28.22 35.65
C MET A 300 9.52 28.94 35.27
N SER A 301 9.60 29.95 34.39
CA SER A 301 8.41 30.57 33.82
C SER A 301 7.64 29.60 32.89
N GLU A 302 6.34 29.86 32.65
CA GLU A 302 5.52 29.01 31.76
C GLU A 302 6.16 28.76 30.38
N GLY A 303 6.84 29.75 29.81
CA GLY A 303 7.51 29.62 28.51
C GLY A 303 8.73 28.70 28.57
N GLU A 304 9.50 28.78 29.64
CA GLU A 304 10.67 27.94 29.88
C GLU A 304 10.26 26.50 30.22
N LEU A 305 9.22 26.33 31.03
CA LEU A 305 8.64 25.02 31.39
C LEU A 305 8.14 24.29 30.14
N ARG A 306 7.33 24.93 29.30
CA ARG A 306 6.89 24.38 27.99
C ARG A 306 8.09 24.04 27.10
N GLY A 307 9.14 24.86 27.12
CA GLY A 307 10.40 24.60 26.42
C GLY A 307 11.18 23.40 26.97
N TYR A 308 11.17 23.21 28.29
CA TYR A 308 11.80 22.10 29.01
C TYR A 308 11.07 20.78 28.74
N GLU A 309 9.75 20.74 28.95
CA GLU A 309 8.91 19.58 28.60
C GLU A 309 9.12 19.14 27.15
N ARG A 310 9.16 20.09 26.20
CA ARG A 310 9.35 19.76 24.78
C ARG A 310 10.71 19.10 24.53
N ARG A 311 11.79 19.56 25.19
CA ARG A 311 13.11 18.93 25.10
C ARG A 311 13.11 17.54 25.72
N GLN A 312 12.52 17.38 26.90
CA GLN A 312 12.40 16.10 27.61
C GLN A 312 11.63 15.07 26.77
N LYS A 313 10.47 15.45 26.21
CA LYS A 313 9.64 14.59 25.35
C LYS A 313 10.35 14.18 24.06
N VAL A 314 11.09 15.10 23.43
CA VAL A 314 11.90 14.79 22.22
C VAL A 314 13.07 13.87 22.55
N ALA A 315 13.77 14.08 23.67
CA ALA A 315 14.88 13.22 24.08
C ALA A 315 14.40 11.81 24.46
N ALA A 316 13.30 11.69 25.21
CA ALA A 316 12.70 10.39 25.54
C ALA A 316 12.28 9.62 24.28
N ALA A 317 11.69 10.28 23.28
CA ALA A 317 11.33 9.66 22.01
C ALA A 317 12.57 9.22 21.17
N LYS A 318 13.66 10.01 21.21
CA LYS A 318 14.95 9.60 20.62
C LYS A 318 15.51 8.36 21.31
N ALA A 319 15.51 8.33 22.65
CA ALA A 319 16.03 7.21 23.43
C ALA A 319 15.20 5.93 23.24
N GLU A 320 13.86 6.02 23.26
CA GLU A 320 13.00 4.88 22.93
C GLU A 320 13.29 4.37 21.51
N THR A 321 13.51 5.26 20.55
CA THR A 321 13.84 4.89 19.16
C THR A 321 15.22 4.24 19.04
N ARG A 322 16.24 4.77 19.74
CA ARG A 322 17.60 4.20 19.80
C ARG A 322 17.54 2.78 20.38
N LYS A 323 16.85 2.60 21.51
CA LYS A 323 16.61 1.30 22.12
C LYS A 323 15.85 0.36 21.20
N LEU A 324 14.75 0.79 20.61
CA LEU A 324 13.93 -0.01 19.69
C LEU A 324 14.72 -0.52 18.48
N PHE A 325 15.73 0.23 18.03
CA PHE A 325 16.66 -0.19 16.99
C PHE A 325 17.62 -1.29 17.50
N PHE A 326 18.35 -1.05 18.59
CA PHE A 326 19.32 -2.02 19.14
C PHE A 326 18.67 -3.28 19.74
N ASP A 327 17.42 -3.21 20.20
CA ASP A 327 16.60 -4.38 20.58
C ASP A 327 16.41 -5.38 19.41
N GLY A 328 16.65 -4.95 18.16
CA GLY A 328 16.66 -5.80 16.97
C GLY A 328 15.32 -6.48 16.69
N GLY A 329 15.34 -7.72 16.23
CA GLY A 329 14.13 -8.52 16.02
C GLY A 329 13.22 -8.05 14.88
N PHE A 330 13.75 -7.34 13.88
CA PHE A 330 12.94 -6.83 12.76
C PHE A 330 12.41 -7.96 11.84
N ASP A 331 11.20 -7.81 11.32
CA ASP A 331 10.50 -8.74 10.43
C ASP A 331 10.85 -8.54 8.93
N GLY A 332 11.40 -7.38 8.57
CA GLY A 332 11.80 -7.06 7.20
C GLY A 332 12.66 -5.79 7.13
N LEU A 333 13.52 -5.72 6.11
CA LEU A 333 14.43 -4.61 5.83
C LEU A 333 14.19 -4.09 4.41
N ILE A 334 13.88 -2.80 4.28
CA ILE A 334 13.73 -2.10 2.99
C ILE A 334 14.79 -1.00 2.89
N ILE A 335 15.54 -0.94 1.79
CA ILE A 335 16.60 0.05 1.56
C ILE A 335 16.32 0.83 0.27
N SER A 336 16.31 2.16 0.36
CA SER A 336 16.18 3.09 -0.77
C SER A 336 17.10 4.33 -0.59
N SER A 337 18.36 4.06 -0.23
CA SER A 337 19.41 5.05 0.05
C SER A 337 20.15 5.56 -1.21
N GLN A 338 21.07 6.50 -1.05
CA GLN A 338 22.03 6.92 -2.10
C GLN A 338 23.41 6.25 -1.97
N TYR A 339 23.70 5.62 -0.83
CA TYR A 339 24.93 4.88 -0.57
C TYR A 339 24.95 3.49 -1.23
N THR A 340 26.16 2.93 -1.41
CA THR A 340 26.39 1.53 -1.81
C THR A 340 25.57 0.57 -0.95
N PRO A 341 24.65 -0.24 -1.51
CA PRO A 341 23.76 -1.05 -0.70
C PRO A 341 24.48 -2.08 0.17
N GLU A 342 25.65 -2.59 -0.26
CA GLU A 342 26.44 -3.57 0.49
C GLU A 342 26.81 -3.08 1.91
N THR A 343 27.20 -1.81 2.08
CA THR A 343 27.59 -1.29 3.39
C THR A 343 26.37 -1.12 4.31
N VAL A 344 25.24 -0.68 3.75
CA VAL A 344 23.96 -0.56 4.46
C VAL A 344 23.41 -1.94 4.86
N ILE A 345 23.50 -2.94 3.98
CA ILE A 345 23.16 -4.34 4.28
C ILE A 345 24.01 -4.84 5.45
N LYS A 346 25.34 -4.71 5.38
CA LYS A 346 26.27 -5.14 6.45
C LYS A 346 25.96 -4.51 7.80
N ALA A 347 25.61 -3.22 7.84
CA ALA A 347 25.29 -2.51 9.07
C ALA A 347 23.94 -2.92 9.69
N LEU A 348 22.94 -3.26 8.86
CA LEU A 348 21.55 -3.45 9.31
C LEU A 348 21.09 -4.90 9.42
N VAL A 349 21.74 -5.83 8.69
CA VAL A 349 21.44 -7.27 8.76
C VAL A 349 21.54 -7.87 10.17
N PRO A 350 22.46 -7.47 11.08
CA PRO A 350 22.50 -8.00 12.45
C PRO A 350 21.18 -7.87 13.21
N TYR A 351 20.45 -6.77 13.04
CA TYR A 351 19.18 -6.47 13.73
C TYR A 351 17.96 -7.20 13.14
N LEU A 352 18.08 -7.76 11.93
CA LEU A 352 17.01 -8.46 11.24
C LEU A 352 16.88 -9.92 11.73
N SER A 353 15.65 -10.39 11.95
CA SER A 353 15.40 -11.79 12.34
C SER A 353 15.70 -12.79 11.21
N GLY A 354 15.83 -14.07 11.53
CA GLY A 354 15.90 -15.14 10.53
C GLY A 354 14.58 -15.36 9.77
N SER A 355 14.69 -15.90 8.55
CA SER A 355 13.59 -16.10 7.58
C SER A 355 12.92 -14.81 7.08
N ARG A 356 13.58 -13.66 7.21
CA ARG A 356 13.00 -12.33 6.92
C ARG A 356 13.47 -11.73 5.61
N ARG A 357 12.63 -10.87 5.04
CA ARG A 357 12.84 -10.30 3.70
C ARG A 357 13.76 -9.10 3.75
N ILE A 358 14.70 -9.06 2.81
CA ILE A 358 15.52 -7.89 2.50
C ILE A 358 15.14 -7.44 1.09
N VAL A 359 14.84 -6.16 0.93
CA VAL A 359 14.47 -5.55 -0.35
C VAL A 359 15.24 -4.25 -0.53
N VAL A 360 15.96 -4.13 -1.64
CA VAL A 360 16.80 -2.97 -1.97
C VAL A 360 16.35 -2.39 -3.30
N TYR A 361 16.01 -1.11 -3.31
CA TYR A 361 15.71 -0.34 -4.51
C TYR A 361 16.94 0.43 -5.00
N SER A 362 17.12 0.49 -6.31
CA SER A 362 18.00 1.46 -6.98
C SER A 362 17.44 1.78 -8.36
N HIS A 363 17.59 3.02 -8.83
CA HIS A 363 17.22 3.35 -10.21
C HIS A 363 18.16 2.68 -11.24
N SER A 364 19.43 2.45 -10.88
CA SER A 364 20.45 1.83 -11.72
C SER A 364 20.71 0.38 -11.28
N LYS A 365 20.73 -0.54 -12.25
CA LYS A 365 20.91 -1.98 -12.03
C LYS A 365 22.29 -2.33 -11.51
N GLU A 366 23.28 -1.59 -11.99
CA GLU A 366 24.72 -1.80 -11.76
C GLU A 366 25.05 -1.73 -10.27
N VAL A 367 24.43 -0.78 -9.55
CA VAL A 367 24.53 -0.59 -8.10
C VAL A 367 24.01 -1.81 -7.31
N LEU A 368 23.09 -2.58 -7.88
CA LEU A 368 22.56 -3.81 -7.27
C LEU A 368 23.38 -5.05 -7.63
N LEU A 369 24.17 -5.05 -8.72
CA LEU A 369 24.97 -6.20 -9.13
C LEU A 369 26.07 -6.53 -8.11
N GLU A 370 26.74 -5.51 -7.57
CA GLU A 370 27.76 -5.66 -6.52
C GLU A 370 27.16 -6.25 -5.24
N ALA A 371 26.09 -5.64 -4.71
CA ALA A 371 25.39 -6.11 -3.53
C ALA A 371 24.80 -7.53 -3.70
N ALA A 372 24.28 -7.86 -4.89
CA ALA A 372 23.79 -9.20 -5.20
C ALA A 372 24.93 -10.23 -5.30
N HIS A 373 26.11 -9.85 -5.80
CA HIS A 373 27.29 -10.71 -5.80
C HIS A 373 27.80 -10.97 -4.38
N TYR A 374 27.87 -9.94 -3.53
CA TYR A 374 28.18 -10.08 -2.10
C TYR A 374 27.18 -11.00 -1.39
N MET A 375 25.88 -10.76 -1.54
CA MET A 375 24.83 -11.60 -0.93
C MET A 375 24.91 -13.07 -1.39
N ARG A 376 25.18 -13.33 -2.68
CA ARG A 376 25.35 -14.70 -3.23
C ARG A 376 26.65 -15.38 -2.78
N LYS A 377 27.59 -14.64 -2.18
CA LYS A 377 28.86 -15.16 -1.65
C LYS A 377 28.79 -15.49 -0.14
N SER A 378 27.84 -14.91 0.59
CA SER A 378 27.57 -15.23 2.00
C SER A 378 26.55 -16.36 2.13
N THR A 379 26.63 -17.15 3.19
CA THR A 379 25.64 -18.19 3.56
C THR A 379 24.37 -17.61 4.21
N GLU A 380 24.39 -16.32 4.57
CA GLU A 380 23.29 -15.64 5.27
C GLU A 380 22.07 -15.32 4.39
N TYR A 381 22.11 -15.55 3.07
CA TYR A 381 21.08 -15.08 2.13
C TYR A 381 20.57 -16.17 1.19
N LEU A 382 19.25 -16.29 1.06
CA LEU A 382 18.56 -17.16 0.09
C LEU A 382 17.85 -16.33 -0.99
N ALA A 383 17.68 -16.92 -2.18
CA ALA A 383 16.87 -16.37 -3.28
C ALA A 383 17.23 -14.92 -3.61
N VAL A 384 18.53 -14.69 -3.84
CA VAL A 384 19.11 -13.36 -4.11
C VAL A 384 18.90 -13.01 -5.58
N ASP A 385 17.80 -12.32 -5.87
CA ASP A 385 17.34 -12.03 -7.23
C ASP A 385 17.13 -10.53 -7.50
N ILE A 386 17.49 -10.09 -8.70
CA ILE A 386 17.25 -8.72 -9.20
C ILE A 386 16.11 -8.75 -10.21
N THR A 387 15.12 -7.88 -10.02
CA THR A 387 13.91 -7.78 -10.82
C THR A 387 13.64 -6.34 -11.27
N GLU A 388 12.83 -6.18 -12.32
CA GLU A 388 12.36 -4.89 -12.85
C GLU A 388 10.89 -5.03 -13.24
N SER A 389 10.09 -3.99 -13.02
CA SER A 389 8.69 -3.92 -13.46
C SER A 389 8.52 -3.02 -14.68
N ASN A 390 7.70 -3.47 -15.64
CA ASN A 390 7.39 -2.74 -16.87
C ASN A 390 5.88 -2.45 -16.96
N LEU A 391 5.48 -1.26 -16.50
CA LEU A 391 4.11 -0.76 -16.63
C LEU A 391 3.87 -0.10 -17.99
N ARG A 392 2.79 -0.50 -18.69
CA ARG A 392 2.33 0.12 -19.95
C ARG A 392 0.85 0.52 -19.85
N GLN A 393 0.57 1.82 -19.96
CA GLN A 393 -0.80 2.34 -19.93
C GLN A 393 -1.47 2.24 -21.31
N TYR A 394 -2.81 2.13 -21.30
CA TYR A 394 -3.64 1.98 -22.51
C TYR A 394 -4.74 3.04 -22.52
N GLN A 395 -4.89 3.72 -23.66
CA GLN A 395 -6.12 4.42 -23.99
C GLN A 395 -7.16 3.35 -24.38
N VAL A 396 -8.25 3.26 -23.63
CA VAL A 396 -9.37 2.35 -23.93
C VAL A 396 -10.57 3.19 -24.38
N LEU A 397 -10.89 3.13 -25.67
CA LEU A 397 -11.93 3.93 -26.32
C LEU A 397 -12.55 3.15 -27.49
N PRO A 398 -13.87 3.23 -27.73
CA PRO A 398 -14.48 2.69 -28.96
C PRO A 398 -13.76 3.18 -30.22
N GLY A 399 -13.38 2.21 -31.07
CA GLY A 399 -12.59 2.38 -32.30
C GLY A 399 -11.16 2.92 -32.13
N ARG A 400 -10.70 3.17 -30.90
CA ARG A 400 -9.46 3.92 -30.61
C ARG A 400 -8.67 3.34 -29.43
N THR A 401 -8.76 2.03 -29.20
CA THR A 401 -8.02 1.37 -28.12
C THR A 401 -6.58 1.07 -28.55
N HIS A 402 -5.60 1.67 -27.88
CA HIS A 402 -4.17 1.46 -28.13
C HIS A 402 -3.33 1.79 -26.88
N PRO A 403 -2.10 1.27 -26.75
CA PRO A 403 -1.17 1.72 -25.71
C PRO A 403 -0.86 3.22 -25.83
N GLU A 404 -0.48 3.88 -24.75
CA GLU A 404 0.06 5.24 -24.86
C GLU A 404 1.37 5.25 -25.67
N MET A 405 1.51 6.23 -26.56
CA MET A 405 2.63 6.32 -27.52
C MET A 405 3.95 6.77 -26.87
N THR A 406 3.86 7.48 -25.75
CA THR A 406 4.99 8.02 -24.99
C THR A 406 4.83 7.64 -23.53
N THR A 407 5.77 6.88 -23.00
CA THR A 407 5.78 6.37 -21.63
C THR A 407 7.20 6.47 -21.07
N SER A 408 7.33 6.59 -19.74
CA SER A 408 8.61 6.45 -19.05
C SER A 408 9.22 5.07 -19.28
N ALA A 409 10.57 4.99 -19.30
CA ALA A 409 11.33 3.76 -19.57
C ALA A 409 11.25 2.74 -18.41
N GLY A 410 12.24 2.70 -17.52
CA GLY A 410 12.23 1.84 -16.32
C GLY A 410 11.52 2.49 -15.12
N GLY A 411 11.14 1.68 -14.14
CA GLY A 411 10.66 2.12 -12.82
C GLY A 411 11.72 2.05 -11.71
N GLY A 412 12.98 1.80 -12.10
CA GLY A 412 14.06 1.31 -11.25
C GLY A 412 13.99 -0.20 -11.00
N TYR A 413 15.02 -0.72 -10.34
CA TYR A 413 15.27 -2.15 -10.13
C TYR A 413 15.13 -2.51 -8.64
N ILE A 414 14.77 -3.77 -8.37
CA ILE A 414 14.62 -4.31 -7.02
C ILE A 414 15.52 -5.54 -6.88
N LEU A 415 16.46 -5.48 -5.93
CA LEU A 415 17.17 -6.65 -5.41
C LEU A 415 16.39 -7.16 -4.20
N SER A 416 16.06 -8.45 -4.18
CA SER A 416 15.38 -9.10 -3.06
C SER A 416 16.14 -10.34 -2.59
N ALA A 417 16.04 -10.64 -1.29
CA ALA A 417 16.64 -11.81 -0.66
C ALA A 417 15.85 -12.21 0.62
N ILE A 418 16.15 -13.39 1.16
CA ILE A 418 15.70 -13.83 2.50
C ILE A 418 16.93 -14.01 3.39
N LYS A 419 16.94 -13.41 4.58
CA LYS A 419 17.97 -13.70 5.60
C LYS A 419 17.77 -15.11 6.17
N ILE A 420 18.79 -15.95 6.10
CA ILE A 420 18.92 -17.20 6.85
C ILE A 420 19.71 -16.94 8.14
N ILE A 421 19.54 -17.78 9.16
CA ILE A 421 20.50 -17.93 10.25
C ILE A 421 21.31 -19.18 9.94
N ASP A 422 22.59 -19.03 9.67
CA ASP A 422 23.46 -20.17 9.38
C ASP A 422 23.54 -21.08 10.63
N CYS A 423 23.28 -22.37 10.43
CA CYS A 423 23.20 -23.35 11.51
C CYS A 423 24.51 -24.14 11.61
N PRO A 424 25.08 -24.33 12.81
CA PRO A 424 26.20 -25.24 12.98
C PRO A 424 25.86 -26.61 12.40
N PHE A 425 26.71 -27.12 11.50
CA PHE A 425 26.39 -28.26 10.63
C PHE A 425 26.02 -29.53 11.43
N ASP A 426 24.72 -29.76 11.58
CA ASP A 426 24.17 -30.91 12.29
C ASP A 426 23.72 -32.00 11.32
N MET A 427 24.51 -33.09 11.29
CA MET A 427 24.19 -34.31 10.54
C MET A 427 22.83 -34.93 10.90
N SER A 428 22.22 -34.59 12.04
CA SER A 428 20.88 -35.04 12.42
C SER A 428 19.77 -34.36 11.61
N GLN A 429 20.00 -33.13 11.12
CA GLN A 429 19.05 -32.37 10.31
C GLN A 429 19.16 -32.64 8.81
N VAL A 430 20.23 -33.32 8.37
CA VAL A 430 20.42 -33.73 6.97
C VAL A 430 19.35 -34.76 6.57
N TYR A 431 18.31 -34.28 5.89
CA TYR A 431 17.09 -35.02 5.58
C TYR A 431 17.29 -36.04 4.44
N SER A 432 18.03 -37.12 4.69
CA SER A 432 18.20 -38.18 3.71
C SER A 432 16.88 -38.90 3.43
N GLU A 433 16.57 -39.14 2.16
CA GLU A 433 15.37 -39.91 1.78
C GLU A 433 15.37 -41.31 2.41
N SER A 434 16.54 -41.91 2.61
CA SER A 434 16.69 -43.20 3.26
C SER A 434 16.22 -43.16 4.72
N ASN A 435 16.46 -42.08 5.46
CA ASN A 435 15.91 -41.88 6.80
C ASN A 435 14.39 -41.66 6.77
N ALA A 436 13.85 -40.91 5.81
CA ALA A 436 12.41 -40.73 5.64
C ALA A 436 11.69 -42.06 5.35
N ARG A 437 12.20 -42.84 4.38
CA ARG A 437 11.71 -44.19 4.03
C ARG A 437 11.84 -45.15 5.23
N ARG A 438 12.91 -45.07 6.02
CA ARG A 438 13.13 -45.88 7.24
C ARG A 438 12.19 -45.50 8.38
N LYS A 439 11.83 -44.22 8.52
CA LYS A 439 10.83 -43.74 9.49
C LYS A 439 9.43 -44.21 9.09
N LYS A 440 9.04 -44.08 7.82
CA LYS A 440 7.75 -44.57 7.29
C LYS A 440 7.57 -46.08 7.50
N ARG A 441 8.57 -46.89 7.14
CA ARG A 441 8.56 -48.36 7.37
C ARG A 441 8.55 -48.76 8.86
N ARG A 442 8.97 -47.86 9.77
CA ARG A 442 8.83 -48.07 11.23
C ARG A 442 7.41 -47.77 11.71
N SER A 443 6.80 -46.66 11.30
CA SER A 443 5.40 -46.36 11.65
C SER A 443 4.43 -47.39 11.07
N GLU A 444 4.63 -47.85 9.82
CA GLU A 444 3.82 -48.92 9.20
C GLU A 444 3.90 -50.23 10.01
N LYS A 445 5.09 -50.62 10.50
CA LYS A 445 5.24 -51.81 11.37
C LYS A 445 4.66 -51.62 12.77
N GLN A 446 4.69 -50.40 13.33
CA GLN A 446 4.07 -50.11 14.63
C GLN A 446 2.54 -50.07 14.53
N GLN A 447 1.99 -49.59 13.41
CA GLN A 447 0.56 -49.61 13.15
C GLN A 447 0.08 -51.06 13.00
N LYS A 448 0.71 -51.86 12.13
CA LYS A 448 0.37 -53.30 12.01
C LYS A 448 0.39 -54.05 13.35
N LYS A 449 1.41 -53.82 14.20
CA LYS A 449 1.45 -54.43 15.54
C LYS A 449 0.37 -53.95 16.52
N LYS A 450 -0.24 -52.78 16.30
CA LYS A 450 -1.45 -52.37 17.02
C LYS A 450 -2.70 -53.01 16.42
N ASP A 451 -2.78 -53.07 15.10
CA ASP A 451 -3.93 -53.63 14.37
C ASP A 451 -4.05 -55.15 14.61
N GLU A 452 -2.92 -55.86 14.60
CA GLU A 452 -2.77 -57.28 14.97
C GLU A 452 -3.25 -57.50 16.42
N LYS A 453 -2.76 -56.72 17.39
CA LYS A 453 -3.14 -56.88 18.80
C LYS A 453 -4.61 -56.51 19.07
N ALA A 454 -5.14 -55.52 18.35
CA ALA A 454 -6.57 -55.17 18.39
C ALA A 454 -7.47 -56.19 17.67
N LEU A 455 -6.89 -57.19 16.99
CA LEU A 455 -7.57 -58.40 16.55
C LEU A 455 -7.56 -59.46 17.66
N GLU A 456 -6.39 -59.74 18.26
CA GLU A 456 -6.24 -60.67 19.40
C GLU A 456 -7.15 -60.28 20.58
N ASP A 457 -7.17 -58.99 20.96
CA ASP A 457 -8.01 -58.45 22.04
C ASP A 457 -9.53 -58.54 21.67
N LYS A 458 -9.90 -58.68 20.38
CA LYS A 458 -11.29 -58.90 19.91
C LYS A 458 -11.71 -60.37 19.86
N GLU A 459 -10.82 -61.25 19.42
CA GLU A 459 -11.08 -62.70 19.38
C GLU A 459 -11.28 -63.24 20.81
N GLN A 460 -10.48 -62.79 21.77
CA GLN A 460 -10.68 -63.11 23.19
C GLN A 460 -12.03 -62.61 23.73
N THR A 461 -12.44 -61.38 23.38
CA THR A 461 -13.74 -60.82 23.82
C THR A 461 -14.95 -61.31 23.03
N THR A 462 -14.76 -62.17 22.02
CA THR A 462 -15.81 -63.00 21.42
C THR A 462 -15.87 -64.37 22.09
N GLU A 463 -14.74 -65.03 22.35
CA GLU A 463 -14.72 -66.30 23.11
C GLU A 463 -15.34 -66.17 24.52
N GLU A 464 -15.09 -65.08 25.24
CA GLU A 464 -15.72 -64.84 26.55
C GLU A 464 -17.24 -64.64 26.46
N LYS A 465 -17.75 -64.16 25.32
CA LYS A 465 -19.19 -63.95 25.08
C LYS A 465 -19.91 -65.22 24.68
N GLU A 466 -19.28 -66.09 23.89
CA GLU A 466 -19.86 -67.40 23.58
C GLU A 466 -19.92 -68.27 24.85
N LYS A 467 -18.85 -68.29 25.65
CA LYS A 467 -18.83 -69.01 26.95
C LYS A 467 -19.84 -68.48 27.97
N THR A 468 -20.28 -67.23 27.88
CA THR A 468 -21.33 -66.66 28.76
C THR A 468 -22.77 -66.78 28.19
N LEU A 469 -22.93 -67.40 27.02
CA LEU A 469 -24.25 -67.72 26.43
C LEU A 469 -24.70 -69.17 26.70
N GLU A 470 -23.79 -70.08 27.04
CA GLU A 470 -24.14 -71.48 27.37
C GLU A 470 -24.71 -71.65 28.80
N GLU A 471 -24.50 -70.70 29.71
CA GLU A 471 -24.91 -70.81 31.13
C GLU A 471 -26.16 -69.96 31.50
N LYS A 472 -27.32 -70.21 30.87
CA LYS A 472 -28.63 -69.77 31.40
C LYS A 472 -29.74 -70.83 31.25
N PRO A 473 -30.53 -71.12 32.30
CA PRO A 473 -31.61 -72.11 32.24
C PRO A 473 -32.90 -71.55 31.60
N VAL A 474 -33.79 -72.47 31.23
CA VAL A 474 -35.10 -72.21 30.62
C VAL A 474 -36.20 -72.14 31.69
N GLU A 475 -37.11 -71.17 31.58
CA GLU A 475 -38.47 -71.29 32.12
C GLU A 475 -39.46 -70.45 31.29
N GLU A 476 -40.72 -70.88 31.17
CA GLU A 476 -41.71 -70.37 30.21
C GLU A 476 -42.78 -69.45 30.84
N VAL A 477 -43.24 -68.45 30.09
CA VAL A 477 -44.64 -67.97 30.13
C VAL A 477 -45.13 -67.76 28.69
N GLN A 478 -46.43 -67.92 28.46
CA GLN A 478 -47.02 -68.25 27.16
C GLN A 478 -47.63 -67.05 26.40
N LYS A 479 -47.63 -67.17 25.06
CA LYS A 479 -48.65 -66.74 24.08
C LYS A 479 -49.37 -65.38 24.26
N GLU A 480 -49.26 -64.57 23.22
CA GLU A 480 -50.40 -64.31 22.33
C GLU A 480 -49.89 -64.15 20.88
N THR A 481 -50.77 -64.18 19.87
CA THR A 481 -50.40 -64.27 18.44
C THR A 481 -51.06 -63.17 17.60
N ASP A 482 -50.76 -63.18 16.29
CA ASP A 482 -51.39 -62.40 15.22
C ASP A 482 -50.85 -60.95 15.11
N ASP A 483 -50.52 -60.39 13.94
CA ASP A 483 -50.59 -60.91 12.56
C ASP A 483 -49.62 -60.18 11.58
N LYS A 484 -49.49 -60.73 10.36
CA LYS A 484 -49.11 -60.11 9.07
C LYS A 484 -47.65 -59.72 8.73
N MET A 485 -47.19 -60.39 7.66
CA MET A 485 -46.32 -59.91 6.56
C MET A 485 -46.94 -58.64 5.91
N ASP A 486 -46.26 -57.76 5.16
CA ASP A 486 -44.88 -57.70 4.62
C ASP A 486 -44.46 -56.19 4.55
N THR A 487 -43.53 -55.61 3.77
CA THR A 487 -42.79 -56.00 2.54
C THR A 487 -41.41 -55.30 2.46
N LYS A 488 -40.69 -55.55 1.36
CA LYS A 488 -39.38 -55.03 0.92
C LYS A 488 -39.44 -53.62 0.27
N GLU A 489 -38.25 -53.12 -0.09
CA GLU A 489 -37.96 -52.05 -1.09
C GLU A 489 -38.28 -50.59 -0.63
N ASP A 490 -37.46 -49.55 -0.91
CA ASP A 490 -36.15 -49.51 -1.57
C ASP A 490 -35.32 -48.23 -1.23
N ASP A 491 -34.13 -48.08 -1.81
CA ASP A 491 -33.18 -46.96 -1.67
C ASP A 491 -33.72 -45.55 -2.03
N VAL A 492 -33.14 -44.50 -1.42
CA VAL A 492 -32.44 -43.36 -2.09
C VAL A 492 -32.07 -42.25 -1.06
N PRO A 493 -30.85 -41.66 -1.11
CA PRO A 493 -30.42 -40.63 -0.17
C PRO A 493 -30.84 -39.20 -0.57
N THR A 494 -30.97 -38.30 0.41
CA THR A 494 -31.21 -36.86 0.17
C THR A 494 -30.06 -36.00 0.69
N THR A 495 -29.42 -35.24 -0.20
CA THR A 495 -28.48 -34.15 0.13
C THR A 495 -29.21 -32.81 0.25
N ALA A 496 -28.81 -31.99 1.22
CA ALA A 496 -29.01 -30.55 1.25
C ALA A 496 -27.80 -29.89 1.93
#